data_AF-A0A2P5ET89-F1
#
_entry.id   AF-A0A2P5ET89-F1
#
_cell.length_a   1.000
_cell.length_b   1.000
_cell.length_c   1.000
_cell.angle_alpha   90.00
_cell.angle_beta   90.00
_cell.angle_gamma   90.00
#
_symmetry.space_group_name_H-M   'P 1'
#
loop_
_entity.id
_entity.type
_entity.pdbx_description
1 polymer ?
#
loop_
_entity_poly.entity_id
_entity_poly.type
_entity_poly.pdbx_seq_one_letter_code
_entity_poly.pdbx_strand_id
1 'polypeptide(L)'
;GSRGGPPLCGRCSSKRSEMKDGTTLYVDPPRTHCTCYNLCADASKFKSWDGVHYTEAANAIFVSKILSTNYSTPPLKFQYFCST
;
A
#
# COMPACT_ATOMS: atom_id res chain seq x y z
N GLY A 1 -10.91 -10.42 -11.33
CA GLY A 1 -10.38 -9.85 -10.08
C GLY A 1 -9.78 -8.50 -10.38
N SER A 2 -10.27 -7.45 -9.74
CA SER A 2 -9.77 -6.09 -9.88
C SER A 2 -8.34 -6.06 -9.35
N ARG A 3 -7.34 -5.92 -10.22
CA ARG A 3 -5.96 -5.70 -9.79
C ARG A 3 -5.93 -4.34 -9.10
N GLY A 4 -5.86 -4.34 -7.76
CA GLY A 4 -5.63 -3.12 -7.00
C GLY A 4 -4.39 -2.41 -7.54
N GLY A 5 -4.46 -1.09 -7.67
CA GLY A 5 -3.33 -0.29 -8.14
C GLY A 5 -2.09 -0.49 -7.25
N PRO A 6 -0.89 -0.12 -7.74
CA PRO A 6 0.33 -0.25 -6.97
C PRO A 6 0.25 0.54 -5.64
N PRO A 7 0.89 0.04 -4.57
CA PRO A 7 0.82 0.65 -3.25
C PRO A 7 1.49 2.03 -3.24
N LEU A 8 1.14 2.85 -2.25
CA LEU A 8 1.73 4.16 -2.07
C LEU A 8 2.98 4.04 -1.20
N CYS A 9 4.14 4.40 -1.74
CA CYS A 9 5.39 4.56 -0.99
C CYS A 9 6.05 5.89 -1.30
N GLY A 10 5.85 6.83 -0.39
CA GLY A 10 6.61 8.06 -0.35
C GLY A 10 6.17 8.93 0.82
N ARG A 11 7.13 9.63 1.43
CA ARG A 11 6.80 10.78 2.28
C ARG A 11 6.40 11.93 1.35
N CYS A 12 5.48 12.78 1.78
CA CYS A 12 5.16 14.02 1.07
C CYS A 12 6.41 14.90 1.01
N SER A 13 7.20 14.72 -0.05
CA SER A 13 8.26 15.63 -0.40
C SER A 13 7.57 16.87 -0.92
N SER A 14 7.33 17.86 -0.04
CA SER A 14 7.36 19.24 -0.49
C SER A 14 8.71 19.39 -1.19
N LYS A 15 8.73 19.32 -2.53
CA LYS A 15 9.93 19.66 -3.29
C LYS A 15 10.26 21.09 -2.86
N ARG A 16 11.28 21.26 -2.01
CA ARG A 16 11.94 22.56 -1.93
C ARG A 16 12.63 22.68 -3.27
N SER A 17 12.17 23.63 -4.08
CA SER A 17 12.74 23.92 -5.38
C SER A 17 14.23 24.21 -5.22
N GLU A 18 15.09 23.28 -5.61
CA GLU A 18 16.50 23.59 -5.88
C GLU A 18 16.56 24.15 -7.30
N MET A 19 16.89 25.45 -7.40
CA MET A 19 17.18 26.12 -8.66
C MET A 19 18.43 25.48 -9.27
N LYS A 20 18.31 24.89 -10.47
CA LYS A 20 19.48 24.37 -11.19
C LYS A 20 19.93 25.18 -12.39
N ASP A 21 19.10 26.04 -12.99
CA ASP A 21 19.52 26.81 -14.18
C ASP A 21 18.45 27.79 -14.69
N GLY A 22 17.87 28.61 -13.81
CA GLY A 22 17.42 29.97 -14.13
C GLY A 22 16.50 30.26 -15.36
N THR A 23 15.84 29.30 -16.01
CA THR A 23 15.17 29.60 -17.30
C THR A 23 13.78 28.98 -17.53
N THR A 24 13.09 28.42 -16.52
CA THR A 24 11.65 28.11 -16.69
C THR A 24 10.90 28.22 -15.37
N LEU A 25 10.06 29.25 -15.24
CA LEU A 25 9.06 29.33 -14.19
C LEU A 25 7.81 28.56 -14.67
N TYR A 26 7.74 27.25 -14.40
CA TYR A 26 6.42 26.62 -14.34
C TYR A 26 5.71 27.22 -13.11
N VAL A 27 4.75 28.10 -13.35
CA VAL A 27 3.87 28.63 -12.31
C VAL A 27 2.98 27.51 -11.82
N ASP A 28 3.35 26.86 -10.72
CA ASP A 28 2.45 25.93 -10.05
C ASP A 28 1.18 26.69 -9.61
N PRO A 29 -0.03 26.23 -9.98
CA PRO A 29 -1.29 26.79 -9.48
C PRO A 29 -1.36 26.69 -7.94
N PRO A 30 -2.25 27.45 -7.26
CA PRO A 30 -2.19 27.66 -5.82
C PRO A 30 -2.12 26.33 -5.06
N ARG A 31 -1.20 26.27 -4.08
CA ARG A 31 -0.95 25.09 -3.22
C ARG A 31 -2.16 24.76 -2.33
N THR A 32 -3.24 24.26 -2.91
CA THR A 32 -4.41 23.76 -2.19
C THR A 32 -4.56 22.24 -2.31
N HIS A 33 -3.61 21.54 -2.95
CA HIS A 33 -3.64 20.09 -3.03
C HIS A 33 -2.24 19.47 -2.98
N CYS A 34 -1.84 18.99 -1.80
CA CYS A 34 -0.71 18.08 -1.66
C CYS A 34 -1.12 16.70 -2.19
N THR A 35 -1.06 16.46 -3.50
CA THR A 35 -1.20 15.11 -4.06
C THR A 35 0.12 14.35 -3.90
N CYS A 36 0.38 13.88 -2.68
CA CYS A 36 1.48 12.99 -2.41
C CYS A 36 1.03 11.54 -2.57
N TYR A 37 1.06 11.04 -3.80
CA TYR A 37 0.97 9.61 -4.03
C TYR A 37 2.14 9.20 -4.93
N ASN A 38 3.19 8.65 -4.31
CA ASN A 38 4.26 7.98 -5.05
C ASN A 38 3.88 6.52 -5.12
N LEU A 39 3.67 5.99 -6.33
CA LEU A 39 3.37 4.59 -6.53
C LEU A 39 4.66 3.76 -6.43
N CYS A 40 4.58 2.62 -5.77
CA CYS A 40 5.71 1.71 -5.67
C CYS A 40 5.90 0.92 -6.96
N ALA A 41 7.17 0.83 -7.38
CA ALA A 41 7.56 -0.02 -8.49
C ALA A 41 7.36 -1.53 -8.20
N ASP A 42 7.48 -1.94 -6.93
CA ASP A 42 7.32 -3.33 -6.51
C ASP A 42 6.40 -3.42 -5.29
N ALA A 43 5.16 -3.83 -5.53
CA ALA A 43 4.13 -3.92 -4.51
C ALA A 43 4.38 -5.03 -3.47
N SER A 44 5.18 -6.04 -3.82
CA SER A 44 5.41 -7.21 -2.95
C SER A 44 6.27 -6.88 -1.73
N LYS A 45 7.05 -5.81 -1.81
CA LYS A 45 7.96 -5.35 -0.74
C LYS A 45 7.26 -4.54 0.35
N PHE A 46 6.00 -4.18 0.16
CA PHE A 46 5.26 -3.32 1.08
C PHE A 46 4.14 -4.08 1.76
N LYS A 47 3.96 -3.83 3.06
CA LYS A 47 2.89 -4.43 3.84
C LYS A 47 1.54 -3.78 3.57
N SER A 48 1.52 -2.46 3.44
CA SER A 48 0.29 -1.68 3.28
C SER A 48 0.24 -0.99 1.92
N TRP A 49 -0.97 -0.87 1.38
CA TRP A 49 -1.26 -0.08 0.19
C TRP A 49 -1.29 1.41 0.52
N ASP A 50 -2.11 1.83 1.48
CA ASP A 50 -2.45 3.23 1.75
C ASP A 50 -2.33 3.63 3.23
N GLY A 51 -1.83 2.72 4.07
CA GLY A 51 -1.75 2.86 5.52
C GLY A 51 -2.88 2.14 6.27
N VAL A 52 -3.93 1.68 5.59
CA VAL A 52 -5.09 0.99 6.19
C VAL A 52 -5.25 -0.41 5.60
N HIS A 53 -5.15 -0.56 4.28
CA HIS A 53 -5.30 -1.84 3.58
C HIS A 53 -3.96 -2.55 3.43
N TYR A 54 -3.96 -3.88 3.58
CA TYR A 54 -2.80 -4.71 3.24
C TYR A 54 -2.66 -4.88 1.74
N THR A 55 -1.42 -5.01 1.27
CA THR A 55 -1.14 -5.44 -0.10
C THR A 55 -1.55 -6.89 -0.31
N GLU A 56 -1.73 -7.28 -1.57
CA GLU A 56 -2.03 -8.68 -1.93
C GLU A 56 -0.96 -9.65 -1.39
N ALA A 57 0.32 -9.29 -1.51
CA ALA A 57 1.42 -10.10 -0.99
C ALA A 57 1.35 -10.26 0.55
N ALA A 58 1.02 -9.19 1.28
CA ALA A 58 0.85 -9.25 2.72
C ALA A 58 -0.38 -10.09 3.12
N ASN A 59 -1.49 -9.97 2.39
CA ASN A 59 -2.68 -10.77 2.61
C ASN A 59 -2.43 -12.26 2.36
N ALA A 60 -1.67 -12.64 1.32
CA ALA A 60 -1.33 -14.03 1.06
C ALA A 60 -0.58 -14.68 2.24
N ILE A 61 0.35 -13.93 2.85
CA ILE A 61 1.07 -14.38 4.05
C ILE A 61 0.10 -14.52 5.22
N PHE A 62 -0.74 -13.52 5.48
CA PHE A 62 -1.73 -13.57 6.56
C PHE A 62 -2.68 -14.76 6.43
N VAL A 63 -3.23 -14.99 5.24
CA VAL A 63 -4.11 -16.12 4.94
C VAL A 63 -3.39 -17.44 5.20
N SER A 64 -2.13 -17.60 4.78
CA SER A 64 -1.36 -18.82 5.05
C SER A 64 -1.21 -19.13 6.55
N LYS A 65 -1.13 -18.09 7.40
CA LYS A 65 -1.04 -18.22 8.85
C LYS A 65 -2.38 -18.56 9.49
N ILE A 66 -3.47 -17.97 9.00
CA ILE A 66 -4.84 -18.31 9.44
C ILE A 66 -5.13 -19.78 9.12
N LEU A 67 -4.82 -20.22 7.89
CA LEU A 67 -5.03 -21.60 7.45
C LEU A 67 -4.15 -22.60 8.20
N SER A 68 -3.06 -22.16 8.84
CA SER A 68 -2.19 -23.05 9.62
C SER A 68 -2.79 -23.45 10.98
N THR A 69 -3.90 -22.84 11.41
CA THR A 69 -4.61 -23.11 12.70
C THR A 69 -3.80 -22.83 13.97
N ASN A 70 -2.55 -22.37 13.85
CA ASN A 70 -1.62 -22.13 14.98
C ASN A 70 -2.00 -20.93 15.86
N TYR A 71 -2.94 -20.10 15.40
CA TYR A 71 -3.37 -18.87 16.08
C TYR A 71 -4.79 -18.97 16.64
N SER A 72 -5.31 -20.19 16.79
CA SER A 72 -6.62 -20.47 17.40
C SER A 72 -6.47 -21.54 18.48
N THR A 73 -7.22 -21.40 19.58
CA THR A 73 -7.32 -22.42 20.63
C THR A 73 -8.79 -22.74 20.87
N PRO A 74 -9.27 -23.96 20.57
CA PRO A 74 -8.54 -25.07 19.94
C PRO A 74 -8.11 -24.76 18.49
N PRO A 75 -7.17 -25.52 17.88
CA PRO A 75 -6.81 -25.35 16.47
C PRO A 75 -8.01 -25.63 15.56
N LEU A 76 -8.62 -24.58 14.99
CA LEU A 76 -9.83 -24.69 14.16
C LEU A 76 -9.48 -24.51 12.69
N LYS A 77 -9.80 -25.53 11.88
CA LYS A 77 -9.72 -25.42 10.42
C LYS A 77 -10.80 -24.47 9.93
N PHE A 78 -10.47 -23.65 8.93
CA PHE A 78 -11.42 -22.68 8.35
C PHE A 78 -12.74 -23.33 7.88
N GLN A 79 -12.69 -24.57 7.37
CA GLN A 79 -13.87 -25.34 6.94
C GLN A 79 -14.88 -25.61 8.05
N TYR A 80 -14.48 -25.53 9.32
CA TYR A 80 -15.42 -25.66 10.45
C TYR A 80 -16.56 -24.63 10.36
N PHE A 81 -16.31 -23.47 9.77
CA PHE A 81 -17.29 -22.40 9.63
C PHE A 81 -18.12 -22.50 8.34
N CYS A 82 -17.85 -23.48 7.47
CA CYS A 82 -18.61 -23.69 6.25
C CYS A 82 -19.69 -24.76 6.50
N SER A 83 -20.94 -24.35 6.60
CA SER A 83 -22.09 -25.25 6.45
C SER A 83 -22.47 -25.31 4.97
N THR A 84 -22.46 -26.51 4.39
CA THR A 84 -23.01 -26.80 3.06
C THR A 84 -24.51 -26.96 3.12
#